data_AF-A0A024UQH7-F1
#
_entry.id   AF-A0A024UQH7-F1
#
_cell.length_a   1.000
_cell.length_b   1.000
_cell.length_c   1.000
_cell.angle_alpha   90.00
_cell.angle_beta   90.00
_cell.angle_gamma   90.00
#
_symmetry.space_group_name_H-M   'P 1'
#
loop_
_entity.id
_entity.type
_entity.pdbx_description
1 polymer ?
#
loop_
_entity_poly.entity_id
_entity_poly.type
_entity_poly.pdbx_seq_one_letter_code
_entity_poly.pdbx_strand_id
1 'polypeptide(L)'
;MKHTALMAAVVAMSAQAYDIYRLRIPNGLTTTVDGVSAVGHVNKFGSGRSTSFGRDFERLGGKWTKELCEKDSDGDGATNGEELGDPCCTWKVGRPVRKNPTSPGHKNTFTEDQLASLKCQDDEIVSTHSKSGASPDEL
;
A
#
# COMPACT_ATOMS: atom_id res chain seq x y z
N MET A 1 -25.14 -43.92 20.81
CA MET A 1 -23.81 -43.64 20.24
C MET A 1 -23.73 -42.14 20.00
N LYS A 2 -22.82 -41.42 20.70
CA LYS A 2 -22.69 -39.96 20.61
C LYS A 2 -21.78 -39.66 19.41
N HIS A 3 -22.33 -39.14 18.31
CA HIS A 3 -21.52 -38.66 17.20
C HIS A 3 -20.91 -37.31 17.59
N THR A 4 -19.60 -37.32 17.73
CA THR A 4 -18.73 -36.19 18.05
C THR A 4 -18.87 -35.12 16.97
N ALA A 5 -19.40 -33.96 17.32
CA ALA A 5 -19.30 -32.76 16.51
C ALA A 5 -17.84 -32.26 16.57
N LEU A 6 -17.11 -32.33 15.46
CA LEU A 6 -15.77 -31.74 15.38
C LEU A 6 -15.42 -31.32 13.94
N MET A 7 -16.12 -30.29 13.42
CA MET A 7 -15.76 -29.61 12.17
C MET A 7 -16.20 -28.14 12.24
N ALA A 8 -15.64 -27.36 13.19
CA ALA A 8 -15.95 -25.92 13.28
C ALA A 8 -14.77 -25.05 13.76
N ALA A 9 -13.52 -25.54 13.73
CA ALA A 9 -12.38 -24.81 14.31
C ALA A 9 -11.39 -24.20 13.31
N VAL A 10 -11.48 -24.48 12.01
CA VAL A 10 -10.44 -24.07 11.03
C VAL A 10 -10.70 -22.70 10.37
N VAL A 11 -11.95 -22.21 10.39
CA VAL A 11 -12.32 -20.97 9.66
C VAL A 11 -11.95 -19.69 10.43
N ALA A 12 -11.84 -19.74 11.76
CA ALA A 12 -11.60 -18.55 12.57
C ALA A 12 -10.15 -18.01 12.48
N MET A 13 -9.16 -18.89 12.30
CA MET A 13 -7.74 -18.49 12.27
C MET A 13 -7.33 -17.79 10.97
N SER A 14 -7.93 -18.17 9.83
CA SER A 14 -7.59 -17.60 8.53
C SER A 14 -8.06 -16.16 8.37
N ALA A 15 -9.21 -15.80 8.95
CA ALA A 15 -9.73 -14.43 8.95
C ALA A 15 -8.79 -13.47 9.71
N GLN A 16 -8.32 -13.86 10.89
CA GLN A 16 -7.37 -13.05 11.67
C GLN A 16 -6.01 -12.90 10.98
N ALA A 17 -5.53 -13.95 10.29
CA ALA A 17 -4.29 -13.88 9.53
C ALA A 17 -4.38 -12.90 8.35
N TYR A 18 -5.52 -12.86 7.64
CA TYR A 18 -5.77 -11.92 6.54
C TYR A 18 -5.73 -10.46 6.99
N ASP A 19 -6.40 -10.14 8.10
CA ASP A 19 -6.42 -8.76 8.64
C ASP A 19 -5.04 -8.31 9.12
N ILE A 20 -4.24 -9.22 9.70
CA ILE A 20 -2.87 -8.92 10.13
C ILE A 20 -1.99 -8.53 8.95
N TYR A 21 -2.11 -9.17 7.79
CA TYR A 21 -1.31 -8.79 6.61
C TYR A 21 -1.74 -7.44 6.04
N ARG A 22 -3.05 -7.15 6.03
CA ARG A 22 -3.58 -5.85 5.60
C ARG A 22 -3.13 -4.70 6.51
N LEU A 23 -2.97 -4.96 7.81
CA LEU A 23 -2.40 -4.00 8.76
C LEU A 23 -0.92 -3.66 8.50
N ARG A 24 -0.21 -4.49 7.72
CA ARG A 24 1.23 -4.36 7.50
C ARG A 24 1.59 -3.64 6.22
N ILE A 25 0.61 -3.11 5.48
CA ILE A 25 0.84 -2.32 4.27
C ILE A 25 0.07 -0.98 4.37
N PRO A 26 0.54 0.10 3.72
CA PRO A 26 -0.20 1.34 3.61
C PRO A 26 -1.57 1.10 2.95
N ASN A 27 -2.59 1.84 3.40
CA ASN A 27 -3.98 1.70 2.91
C ASN A 27 -4.60 0.29 2.94
N GLY A 28 -3.96 -0.73 3.56
CA GLY A 28 -4.43 -2.10 3.48
C GLY A 28 -5.79 -2.35 4.13
N LEU A 29 -6.18 -1.54 5.13
CA LEU A 29 -7.49 -1.62 5.80
C LEU A 29 -8.61 -0.83 5.11
N THR A 30 -8.33 -0.13 4.01
CA THR A 30 -9.40 0.48 3.21
C THR A 30 -10.39 -0.61 2.77
N THR A 31 -11.68 -0.28 2.68
CA THR A 31 -12.72 -1.25 2.29
C THR A 31 -12.36 -1.94 0.98
N THR A 32 -11.77 -1.19 0.04
CA THR A 32 -11.08 -1.71 -1.13
C THR A 32 -9.92 -0.78 -1.52
N VAL A 33 -8.85 -1.37 -2.05
CA VAL A 33 -7.79 -0.69 -2.79
C VAL A 33 -8.18 -0.76 -4.27
N ASP A 34 -8.79 0.29 -4.80
CA ASP A 34 -9.35 0.32 -6.16
C ASP A 34 -10.22 -0.93 -6.50
N GLY A 35 -11.16 -1.26 -5.62
CA GLY A 35 -12.01 -2.46 -5.78
C GLY A 35 -11.32 -3.79 -5.44
N VAL A 36 -10.04 -3.78 -5.04
CA VAL A 36 -9.27 -4.96 -4.62
C VAL A 36 -9.24 -5.04 -3.09
N SER A 37 -9.83 -6.10 -2.53
CA SER A 37 -9.76 -6.36 -1.08
C SER A 37 -8.58 -7.25 -0.71
N ALA A 38 -8.06 -8.03 -1.65
CA ALA A 38 -6.92 -8.92 -1.44
C ALA A 38 -5.76 -8.62 -2.40
N VAL A 39 -5.05 -7.51 -2.17
CA VAL A 39 -3.96 -7.01 -3.04
C VAL A 39 -2.84 -8.02 -3.31
N GLY A 40 -2.61 -8.95 -2.38
CA GLY A 40 -1.61 -10.01 -2.52
C GLY A 40 -2.06 -11.21 -3.37
N HIS A 41 -3.31 -11.27 -3.82
CA HIS A 41 -3.89 -12.42 -4.51
C HIS A 41 -4.45 -12.04 -5.89
N VAL A 42 -4.31 -12.95 -6.86
CA VAL A 42 -4.84 -12.76 -8.23
C VAL A 42 -6.37 -12.66 -8.22
N ASN A 43 -7.03 -13.39 -7.31
CA ASN A 43 -8.43 -13.11 -7.02
C ASN A 43 -8.50 -11.86 -6.13
N LYS A 44 -9.11 -10.80 -6.66
CA LYS A 44 -9.27 -9.50 -5.99
C LYS A 44 -9.97 -9.58 -4.63
N PHE A 45 -10.73 -10.64 -4.39
CA PHE A 45 -11.48 -10.89 -3.15
C PHE A 45 -10.82 -11.93 -2.23
N GLY A 46 -9.62 -12.42 -2.59
CA GLY A 46 -8.81 -13.33 -1.80
C GLY A 46 -8.88 -14.78 -2.26
N SER A 47 -8.11 -15.63 -1.57
CA SER A 47 -7.82 -17.02 -1.96
C SER A 47 -7.05 -17.16 -3.28
N GLY A 48 -6.55 -18.36 -3.54
CA GLY A 48 -5.86 -18.68 -4.78
C GLY A 48 -4.44 -18.10 -4.85
N ARG A 49 -3.92 -18.05 -6.07
CA ARG A 49 -2.51 -17.72 -6.35
C ARG A 49 -2.17 -16.29 -5.92
N SER A 50 -0.96 -16.09 -5.41
CA SER A 50 -0.44 -14.77 -5.09
C SER A 50 -0.09 -13.97 -6.36
N THR A 51 -0.28 -12.66 -6.33
CA THR A 51 0.26 -11.71 -7.32
C THR A 51 1.79 -11.64 -7.20
N SER A 52 2.47 -10.92 -8.10
CA SER A 52 3.89 -10.60 -7.92
C SER A 52 4.13 -9.85 -6.61
N PHE A 53 3.31 -8.83 -6.32
CA PHE A 53 3.32 -8.13 -5.04
C PHE A 53 3.17 -9.08 -3.85
N GLY A 54 2.19 -9.98 -3.87
CA GLY A 54 1.98 -10.95 -2.80
C GLY A 54 3.22 -11.84 -2.55
N ARG A 55 3.89 -12.30 -3.62
CA ARG A 55 5.14 -13.07 -3.52
C ARG A 55 6.32 -12.23 -3.02
N ASP A 56 6.39 -10.96 -3.43
CA ASP A 56 7.43 -10.03 -2.98
C ASP A 56 7.28 -9.70 -1.50
N PHE A 57 6.05 -9.43 -1.06
CA PHE A 57 5.70 -9.21 0.33
C PHE A 57 6.03 -10.44 1.20
N GLU A 58 5.66 -11.64 0.76
CA GLU A 58 5.99 -12.89 1.45
C GLU A 58 7.51 -13.12 1.54
N ARG A 59 8.23 -12.95 0.43
CA ARG A 59 9.69 -13.08 0.38
C ARG A 59 10.40 -12.14 1.36
N LEU A 60 9.87 -10.93 1.55
CA LEU A 60 10.39 -9.93 2.47
C LEU A 60 9.85 -10.08 3.90
N GLY A 61 9.32 -11.26 4.23
CA GLY A 61 8.88 -11.65 5.57
C GLY A 61 7.52 -11.08 5.96
N GLY A 62 6.69 -10.70 4.98
CA GLY A 62 5.38 -10.09 5.20
C GLY A 62 5.49 -8.75 5.93
N LYS A 63 6.44 -7.91 5.51
CA LYS A 63 6.73 -6.59 6.10
C LYS A 63 6.77 -5.51 5.02
N TRP A 64 6.32 -4.30 5.37
CA TRP A 64 6.56 -3.10 4.58
C TRP A 64 8.01 -2.64 4.73
N THR A 65 8.89 -3.18 3.89
CA THR A 65 10.29 -2.78 3.81
C THR A 65 10.45 -1.69 2.75
N LYS A 66 11.55 -0.93 2.84
CA LYS A 66 11.90 0.03 1.78
C LYS A 66 12.04 -0.66 0.42
N GLU A 67 12.68 -1.83 0.40
CA GLU A 67 12.80 -2.66 -0.81
C GLU A 67 11.45 -3.02 -1.42
N LEU A 68 10.47 -3.42 -0.60
CA LEU A 68 9.13 -3.72 -1.11
C LEU A 68 8.47 -2.45 -1.64
N CYS A 69 8.55 -1.35 -0.90
CA CYS A 69 7.92 -0.09 -1.26
C CYS A 69 8.42 0.47 -2.60
N GLU A 70 9.74 0.44 -2.85
CA GLU A 70 10.35 0.99 -4.07
C GLU A 70 10.21 0.07 -5.29
N LYS A 71 9.74 -1.15 -5.11
CA LYS A 71 9.57 -2.12 -6.19
C LYS A 71 8.29 -1.82 -6.97
N ASP A 72 8.37 -1.80 -8.29
CA ASP A 72 7.21 -1.96 -9.18
C ASP A 72 6.96 -3.47 -9.33
N SER A 73 6.07 -4.02 -8.51
CA SER A 73 5.89 -5.47 -8.42
C SER A 73 5.12 -6.03 -9.62
N ASP A 74 4.10 -5.35 -10.11
CA ASP A 74 3.30 -5.86 -11.22
C ASP A 74 3.78 -5.37 -12.58
N GLY A 75 4.56 -4.30 -12.68
CA GLY A 75 5.24 -3.83 -13.88
C GLY A 75 4.39 -2.88 -14.70
N ASP A 76 3.65 -1.98 -14.05
CA ASP A 76 2.83 -0.95 -14.70
C ASP A 76 3.45 0.46 -14.68
N GLY A 77 4.64 0.61 -14.10
CA GLY A 77 5.40 1.84 -14.04
C GLY A 77 5.28 2.60 -12.72
N ALA A 78 4.36 2.21 -11.83
CA ALA A 78 4.27 2.74 -10.48
C ALA A 78 4.96 1.80 -9.47
N THR A 79 5.56 2.37 -8.41
CA THR A 79 6.07 1.55 -7.31
C THR A 79 4.95 1.14 -6.35
N ASN A 80 5.15 0.07 -5.60
CA ASN A 80 4.19 -0.37 -4.58
C ASN A 80 3.84 0.74 -3.59
N GLY A 81 4.82 1.59 -3.23
CA GLY A 81 4.63 2.75 -2.38
C GLY A 81 3.82 3.87 -3.03
N GLU A 82 4.10 4.16 -4.30
CA GLU A 82 3.33 5.11 -5.11
C GLU A 82 1.84 4.74 -5.12
N GLU A 83 1.54 3.47 -5.39
CA GLU A 83 0.19 2.95 -5.48
C GLU A 83 -0.52 2.86 -4.12
N LEU A 84 0.16 2.36 -3.09
CA LEU A 84 -0.45 2.21 -1.76
C LEU A 84 -0.43 3.50 -0.93
N GLY A 85 0.09 4.60 -1.47
CA GLY A 85 0.04 5.92 -0.85
C GLY A 85 1.17 6.21 0.16
N ASP A 86 2.31 5.52 0.02
CA ASP A 86 3.61 5.79 0.66
C ASP A 86 4.73 5.99 -0.39
N PRO A 87 4.65 7.00 -1.26
CA PRO A 87 5.60 7.14 -2.37
C PRO A 87 7.02 7.49 -1.93
N CYS A 88 7.18 7.98 -0.70
CA CYS A 88 8.48 8.30 -0.12
C CYS A 88 9.08 7.12 0.66
N CYS A 89 8.38 5.98 0.75
CA CYS A 89 8.82 4.79 1.47
C CYS A 89 9.19 5.04 2.95
N THR A 90 8.43 5.92 3.60
CA THR A 90 8.64 6.32 5.00
C THR A 90 7.55 5.82 5.93
N TRP A 91 6.44 5.29 5.40
CA TRP A 91 5.30 4.87 6.20
C TRP A 91 5.68 3.83 7.25
N LYS A 92 4.99 3.95 8.38
CA LYS A 92 5.01 3.01 9.49
C LYS A 92 3.58 2.74 9.91
N VAL A 93 3.34 1.55 10.47
CA VAL A 93 2.01 1.15 10.96
C VAL A 93 1.37 2.25 11.81
N GLY A 94 0.14 2.61 11.48
CA GLY A 94 -0.63 3.65 12.17
C GLY A 94 -0.36 5.09 11.70
N ARG A 95 0.54 5.32 10.74
CA ARG A 95 0.77 6.65 10.16
C ARG A 95 -0.26 6.97 9.06
N PRO A 96 -0.56 8.26 8.82
CA PRO A 96 -1.35 8.69 7.68
C PRO A 96 -0.75 8.23 6.34
N VAL A 97 -1.60 8.12 5.33
CA VAL A 97 -1.29 7.66 3.97
C VAL A 97 -1.95 8.59 2.96
N ARG A 98 -1.39 8.68 1.74
CA ARG A 98 -2.09 9.33 0.63
C ARG A 98 -3.36 8.53 0.29
N LYS A 99 -4.42 9.22 -0.12
CA LYS A 99 -5.70 8.61 -0.49
C LYS A 99 -5.68 8.07 -1.91
N ASN A 100 -6.76 7.40 -2.31
CA ASN A 100 -6.98 6.82 -3.64
C ASN A 100 -5.92 5.77 -4.02
N PRO A 101 -5.72 4.74 -3.18
CA PRO A 101 -4.72 3.72 -3.47
C PRO A 101 -5.11 2.88 -4.71
N THR A 102 -4.12 2.49 -5.49
CA THR A 102 -4.24 1.48 -6.56
C THR A 102 -3.59 0.17 -6.16
N SER A 103 -3.76 -0.86 -6.97
CA SER A 103 -3.42 -2.23 -6.57
C SER A 103 -2.05 -2.66 -7.11
N PRO A 104 -1.03 -2.85 -6.25
CA PRO A 104 0.33 -3.22 -6.68
C PRO A 104 0.49 -4.65 -7.20
N GLY A 105 -0.59 -5.43 -7.16
CA GLY A 105 -0.63 -6.78 -7.71
C GLY A 105 -1.44 -6.91 -9.00
N HIS A 106 -2.05 -5.82 -9.48
CA HIS A 106 -2.96 -5.82 -10.62
C HIS A 106 -2.74 -4.57 -11.48
N LYS A 107 -1.90 -4.72 -12.51
CA LYS A 107 -1.53 -3.65 -13.44
C LYS A 107 -2.65 -2.67 -13.74
N ASN A 108 -2.36 -1.41 -13.50
CA ASN A 108 -3.13 -0.28 -14.01
C ASN A 108 -2.63 0.13 -15.41
N THR A 109 -3.35 1.06 -16.03
CA THR A 109 -2.92 1.73 -17.27
C THR A 109 -2.77 3.20 -16.94
N PHE A 110 -1.62 3.58 -16.38
CA PHE A 110 -1.33 4.97 -16.04
C PHE A 110 -0.93 5.80 -17.26
N THR A 111 -1.37 7.05 -17.29
CA THR A 111 -0.74 8.09 -18.13
C THR A 111 0.56 8.56 -17.50
N GLU A 112 1.40 9.23 -18.29
CA GLU A 112 2.65 9.84 -17.79
C GLU A 112 2.38 10.85 -16.67
N ASP A 113 1.35 11.68 -16.81
CA ASP A 113 0.94 12.63 -15.78
C ASP A 113 0.48 11.94 -14.50
N GLN A 114 -0.22 10.81 -14.62
CA GLN A 114 -0.61 10.01 -13.46
C GLN A 114 0.63 9.45 -12.75
N LEU A 115 1.57 8.84 -13.49
CA LEU A 115 2.82 8.34 -12.93
C LEU A 115 3.63 9.46 -12.25
N ALA A 116 3.70 10.64 -12.87
CA ALA A 116 4.36 11.80 -12.28
C ALA A 116 3.69 12.27 -10.98
N SER A 117 2.36 12.25 -10.93
CA SER A 117 1.59 12.65 -9.74
C SER A 117 1.75 11.70 -8.55
N LEU A 118 2.06 10.43 -8.82
CA LEU A 118 2.26 9.42 -7.78
C LEU A 118 3.59 9.61 -7.04
N LYS A 119 4.59 10.24 -7.67
CA LYS A 119 5.94 10.35 -7.12
C LYS A 119 5.98 11.03 -5.74
N CYS A 120 7.02 10.69 -4.99
CA CYS A 120 7.28 11.34 -3.71
C CYS A 120 7.41 12.84 -3.93
N GLN A 121 6.76 13.60 -3.05
CA GLN A 121 6.93 15.05 -2.99
C GLN A 121 7.58 15.31 -1.64
N ASP A 122 8.86 15.64 -1.64
CA ASP A 122 9.65 15.79 -0.41
C ASP A 122 9.30 17.07 0.39
N ASP A 123 8.48 18.00 -0.13
CA ASP A 123 8.50 19.41 0.36
C ASP A 123 7.15 20.11 0.66
N GLU A 124 6.07 19.44 1.06
CA GLU A 124 4.92 20.17 1.69
C GLU A 124 5.02 20.31 3.22
N ILE A 125 6.16 19.96 3.84
CA ILE A 125 6.45 20.26 5.25
C ILE A 125 7.74 21.10 5.41
N VAL A 126 8.26 21.79 4.39
CA VAL A 126 9.35 22.79 4.59
C VAL A 126 9.25 23.96 3.59
N SER A 127 8.15 24.73 3.58
CA SER A 127 8.23 26.07 2.93
C SER A 127 7.27 27.15 3.44
N THR A 128 6.35 26.87 4.37
CA THR A 128 5.45 27.91 4.89
C THR A 128 6.00 28.75 6.05
N HIS A 129 7.31 28.67 6.35
CA HIS A 129 7.95 29.47 7.42
C HIS A 129 9.18 30.27 7.00
N SER A 130 9.32 30.69 5.73
CA SER A 130 10.34 31.69 5.35
C SER A 130 9.96 32.47 4.09
N LYS A 131 8.93 33.32 4.18
CA LYS A 131 8.82 34.54 3.37
C LYS A 131 8.15 35.68 4.15
N SER A 132 8.95 36.35 4.98
CA SER A 132 8.85 37.79 5.23
C SER A 132 10.27 38.31 5.00
N GLY A 133 10.62 38.72 3.78
CA GLY A 133 10.18 39.97 3.21
C GLY A 133 11.38 40.93 3.29
N ALA A 134 12.32 40.79 2.35
CA ALA A 134 13.28 41.83 2.07
C ALA A 134 12.72 42.67 0.91
N SER A 135 12.58 43.98 1.13
CA SER A 135 12.53 44.98 0.06
C SER A 135 13.39 46.18 0.48
N PRO A 136 14.14 46.79 -0.46
CA PRO A 136 15.10 47.86 -0.19
C PRO A 136 14.50 49.27 -0.36
N ASP A 137 15.31 50.26 0.06
CA ASP A 137 15.31 51.71 -0.25
C ASP A 137 14.19 52.61 0.30
N GLU A 138 14.54 53.58 1.17
CA GLU A 138 14.77 55.01 0.82
C GLU A 138 15.01 55.90 2.07
N LEU A 139 15.95 56.86 1.92
CA LEU A 139 16.40 57.98 2.78
C LEU A 139 17.41 57.71 3.90
#